data_AF-A0AAP6X9L5-F1
#
_entry.id   AF-A0AAP6X9L5-F1
#
_cell.length_a   1.000
_cell.length_b   1.000
_cell.length_c   1.000
_cell.angle_alpha   90.00
_cell.angle_beta   90.00
_cell.angle_gamma   90.00
#
_symmetry.space_group_name_H-M   'P 1'
#
loop_
_entity.id
_entity.type
_entity.pdbx_description
1 polymer ?
#
loop_
_entity_poly.entity_id
_entity_poly.type
_entity_poly.pdbx_seq_one_letter_code
_entity_poly.pdbx_strand_id
1 'polypeptide(L)'
;MKENSHELNLYCVNPEVASNEVFIDLLKNDSIYVEKIISYGQVTPIDEPYIQSHDEWVVVLKGMAKLRLDSNDYILDEGEYLFIPGNTKH
;
A
#
# COMPACT_ATOMS: atom_id res chain seq x y z
N MET A 1 -29.82 -5.45 6.31
CA MET A 1 -29.08 -5.80 5.08
C MET A 1 -27.74 -6.36 5.55
N LYS A 2 -27.40 -7.61 5.23
CA LYS A 2 -26.05 -8.11 5.54
C LYS A 2 -25.14 -7.46 4.49
N GLU A 3 -24.35 -6.48 4.90
CA GLU A 3 -23.24 -6.00 4.10
C GLU A 3 -22.39 -7.21 3.69
N ASN A 4 -21.95 -7.22 2.44
CA ASN A 4 -21.25 -8.34 1.84
C ASN A 4 -19.94 -8.56 2.63
N SER A 5 -19.88 -9.59 3.46
CA SER A 5 -18.82 -9.79 4.46
C SER A 5 -17.40 -9.93 3.87
N HIS A 6 -17.30 -10.10 2.56
CA HIS A 6 -16.04 -10.20 1.83
C HIS A 6 -15.35 -8.84 1.65
N GLU A 7 -16.09 -7.73 1.53
CA GLU A 7 -15.50 -6.39 1.34
C GLU A 7 -14.89 -5.84 2.63
N LEU A 8 -15.38 -6.29 3.78
CA LEU A 8 -14.91 -5.86 5.10
C LEU A 8 -13.67 -6.63 5.60
N ASN A 9 -13.18 -7.62 4.86
CA ASN A 9 -12.04 -8.44 5.26
C ASN A 9 -10.78 -8.05 4.46
N LEU A 10 -9.79 -7.46 5.14
CA LEU A 10 -8.52 -7.06 4.55
C LEU A 10 -7.75 -8.24 3.91
N TYR A 11 -7.96 -9.47 4.37
CA TYR A 11 -7.32 -10.67 3.84
C TYR A 11 -8.07 -11.32 2.68
N CYS A 12 -9.25 -10.81 2.31
CA CYS A 12 -9.97 -11.30 1.13
C CYS A 12 -9.29 -10.73 -0.12
N VAL A 13 -8.49 -11.55 -0.81
CA VAL A 13 -7.77 -11.18 -2.05
C VAL A 13 -8.21 -12.12 -3.18
N ASN A 14 -8.24 -11.62 -4.41
CA ASN A 14 -8.42 -12.49 -5.57
C ASN A 14 -7.10 -13.26 -5.79
N PRO A 15 -7.11 -14.61 -5.86
CA PRO A 15 -5.88 -15.35 -6.11
C PRO A 15 -5.35 -15.20 -7.55
N GLU A 16 -6.13 -14.68 -8.49
CA GLU A 16 -5.67 -14.45 -9.85
C GLU A 16 -4.68 -13.27 -9.90
N VAL A 17 -3.47 -13.55 -10.39
CA VAL A 17 -2.40 -12.55 -10.54
C VAL A 17 -2.85 -11.46 -11.49
N ALA A 18 -2.93 -10.23 -10.98
CA ALA A 18 -3.12 -9.04 -11.79
C ALA A 18 -1.77 -8.51 -12.29
N SER A 19 -1.72 -7.97 -13.51
CA SER A 19 -0.51 -7.34 -14.05
C SER A 19 -0.11 -6.07 -13.29
N ASN A 20 -1.11 -5.37 -12.75
CA ASN A 20 -0.94 -4.15 -11.95
C ASN A 20 -1.38 -4.40 -10.51
N GLU A 21 -0.92 -3.56 -9.60
CA GLU A 21 -1.44 -3.52 -8.24
C GLU A 21 -2.92 -3.13 -8.25
N VAL A 22 -3.64 -3.60 -7.23
CA VAL A 22 -5.06 -3.28 -7.03
C VAL A 22 -5.19 -2.40 -5.81
N PHE A 23 -5.77 -1.21 -6.00
CA PHE A 23 -6.04 -0.22 -4.95
C PHE A 23 -7.53 -0.20 -4.64
N ILE A 24 -7.88 -0.23 -3.35
CA ILE A 24 -9.26 -0.26 -2.87
C ILE A 24 -9.43 0.79 -1.77
N ASP A 25 -10.20 1.84 -2.04
CA ASP A 25 -10.58 2.85 -1.06
C ASP A 25 -11.41 2.21 0.09
N LEU A 26 -10.93 2.32 1.32
CA LEU A 26 -11.64 1.85 2.53
C LEU A 26 -12.31 3.01 3.27
N LEU A 27 -11.63 4.15 3.34
CA LEU A 27 -12.13 5.39 3.92
C LEU A 27 -11.50 6.57 3.19
N LYS A 28 -12.31 7.56 2.83
CA LYS A 28 -11.82 8.78 2.20
C LYS A 28 -12.61 10.00 2.66
N ASN A 29 -11.90 10.97 3.21
CA ASN A 29 -12.41 12.31 3.50
C ASN A 29 -11.29 13.34 3.33
N ASP A 30 -11.58 14.61 3.63
CA ASP A 30 -10.64 15.72 3.41
C ASP A 30 -9.38 15.67 4.31
N SER A 31 -9.37 14.86 5.36
CA SER A 31 -8.28 14.79 6.35
C SER A 31 -7.53 13.46 6.33
N ILE A 32 -8.18 12.36 5.95
CA ILE A 32 -7.56 11.03 5.93
C ILE A 32 -8.07 10.20 4.75
N TYR A 33 -7.14 9.46 4.16
CA TYR A 33 -7.39 8.45 3.16
C TYR A 33 -6.79 7.12 3.65
N VAL A 34 -7.61 6.08 3.67
CA VAL A 34 -7.20 4.72 4.01
C VAL A 34 -7.55 3.83 2.84
N GLU A 35 -6.55 3.14 2.32
CA GLU A 35 -6.71 2.20 1.20
C GLU A 35 -6.08 0.85 1.52
N LYS A 36 -6.55 -0.15 0.79
CA LYS A 36 -5.92 -1.47 0.73
C LYS A 36 -5.24 -1.60 -0.62
N ILE A 37 -3.98 -2.00 -0.58
CA ILE A 37 -3.17 -2.31 -1.76
C ILE A 37 -2.97 -3.82 -1.82
N ILE A 38 -3.19 -4.41 -2.99
CA ILE A 38 -2.87 -5.81 -3.28
C ILE A 38 -1.81 -5.85 -4.36
N SER A 39 -0.63 -6.32 -3.99
CA SER A 39 0.50 -6.52 -4.89
C SER A 39 0.73 -8.02 -5.13
N TYR A 40 1.05 -8.39 -6.36
CA TYR A 40 1.43 -9.73 -6.82
C TYR A 40 2.92 -9.81 -7.21
N GLY A 41 3.73 -8.85 -6.76
CA GLY A 41 5.18 -8.76 -7.05
C GLY A 41 5.57 -7.67 -8.03
N GLN A 42 4.68 -6.69 -8.27
CA GLN A 42 4.99 -5.48 -9.02
C GLN A 42 6.08 -4.67 -8.32
N VAL A 43 6.79 -3.86 -9.09
CA VAL A 43 7.87 -2.99 -8.63
C VAL A 43 7.74 -1.65 -9.33
N THR A 44 7.79 -0.56 -8.55
CA THR A 44 7.84 0.80 -9.10
C THR A 44 9.10 0.97 -9.95
N PRO A 45 8.98 1.50 -11.19
CA PRO A 45 10.15 1.83 -12.01
C PRO A 45 11.07 2.82 -11.28
N ILE A 46 12.38 2.62 -11.36
CA ILE A 46 13.36 3.41 -10.58
C ILE A 46 13.42 4.89 -10.99
N ASP A 47 13.01 5.18 -12.22
CA ASP A 47 12.91 6.50 -12.83
C ASP A 47 11.56 7.18 -12.59
N GLU A 48 10.57 6.46 -12.05
CA GLU A 48 9.22 6.95 -11.78
C GLU A 48 8.84 6.75 -10.30
N PRO A 49 9.60 7.32 -9.34
CA PRO A 49 9.28 7.20 -7.92
C PRO A 49 8.01 7.97 -7.56
N TYR A 50 7.39 7.60 -6.44
CA TYR A 50 6.31 8.39 -5.87
C TYR A 50 6.85 9.63 -5.17
N ILE A 51 6.15 10.75 -5.36
CA ILE A 51 6.32 11.98 -4.60
C ILE A 51 4.91 12.55 -4.36
N GLN A 52 4.35 12.30 -3.18
CA GLN A 52 3.02 12.78 -2.80
C GLN A 52 3.15 13.94 -1.80
N SER A 53 2.19 14.86 -1.79
CA SER A 53 2.22 16.01 -0.89
C SER A 53 1.78 15.69 0.55
N HIS A 54 1.07 14.57 0.75
CA HIS A 54 0.61 14.11 2.05
C HIS A 54 1.62 13.18 2.71
N ASP A 55 1.56 13.10 4.03
CA ASP A 55 2.24 12.04 4.79
C ASP A 55 1.54 10.70 4.54
N GLU A 56 2.33 9.64 4.44
CA GLU A 56 1.85 8.26 4.29
C GLU A 56 2.32 7.40 5.47
N TRP A 57 1.44 6.51 5.92
CA TRP A 57 1.78 5.43 6.83
C TRP A 57 1.35 4.11 6.17
N VAL A 58 2.32 3.25 5.88
CA VAL A 58 2.09 1.97 5.18
C VAL A 58 2.45 0.81 6.09
N VAL A 59 1.65 -0.26 6.05
CA VAL A 59 1.86 -1.49 6.84
C VAL A 59 1.68 -2.72 5.96
N VAL A 60 2.58 -3.70 6.11
CA VAL A 60 2.45 -4.99 5.45
C VAL A 60 1.59 -5.90 6.31
N LEU A 61 0.36 -6.16 5.87
CA LEU A 61 -0.54 -7.09 6.59
C LEU A 61 -0.25 -8.57 6.25
N LYS A 62 0.25 -8.83 5.04
CA LYS A 62 0.60 -10.17 4.56
C LYS A 62 1.69 -10.08 3.48
N GLY A 63 2.66 -10.99 3.49
CA GLY A 63 3.79 -10.97 2.57
C GLY A 63 4.95 -10.12 3.07
N MET A 64 5.68 -9.49 2.13
CA MET A 64 6.83 -8.62 2.42
C MET A 64 6.93 -7.57 1.32
N ALA A 65 7.38 -6.37 1.68
CA ALA A 65 7.60 -5.27 0.76
C ALA A 65 9.02 -4.72 0.91
N LYS A 66 9.59 -4.23 -0.20
CA LYS A 66 10.81 -3.43 -0.19
C LYS A 66 10.47 -2.04 -0.67
N LEU A 67 10.81 -1.03 0.14
CA LEU A 67 10.63 0.38 -0.19
C LEU A 67 11.99 1.08 -0.23
N ARG A 68 12.12 2.13 -1.06
CA ARG A 68 13.30 2.98 -1.08
C ARG A 68 12.89 4.41 -0.82
N LEU A 69 13.13 4.93 0.37
CA LEU A 69 12.92 6.35 0.66
C LEU A 69 14.23 7.10 0.45
N ASP A 70 14.23 8.03 -0.50
CA ASP A 70 15.40 8.75 -1.00
C ASP A 70 16.54 7.79 -1.41
N SER A 71 17.51 7.59 -0.52
CA SER A 71 18.68 6.72 -0.71
C SER A 71 18.73 5.52 0.24
N ASN A 72 17.70 5.35 1.07
CA ASN A 72 17.64 4.29 2.09
C ASN A 72 16.66 3.21 1.67
N ASP A 73 17.10 1.95 1.73
CA ASP A 73 16.26 0.78 1.49
C ASP A 73 15.68 0.28 2.81
N TYR A 74 14.37 -0.01 2.80
CA TYR A 74 13.63 -0.61 3.89
C TYR A 74 13.02 -1.92 3.41
N ILE A 75 13.10 -2.95 4.24
CA ILE A 75 12.36 -4.21 4.05
C ILE A 75 11.37 -4.26 5.19
N LEU A 76 10.09 -4.48 4.86
CA LEU A 76 9.01 -4.63 5.82
C LEU A 76 8.46 -6.05 5.72
N ASP A 77 8.55 -6.78 6.83
CA ASP A 77 7.89 -8.08 7.01
C ASP A 77 6.45 -7.90 7.54
N GLU A 78 5.71 -9.01 7.67
CA GLU A 78 4.33 -9.00 8.17
C GLU A 78 4.21 -8.32 9.54
N GLY A 79 3.32 -7.34 9.63
CA GLY A 79 3.06 -6.54 10.81
C GLY A 79 3.97 -5.32 10.96
N GLU A 80 4.99 -5.17 10.11
CA GLU A 80 5.87 -4.00 10.12
C GLU A 80 5.28 -2.87 9.28
N TYR A 81 5.59 -1.64 9.70
CA TYR A 81 5.09 -0.43 9.08
C TYR A 81 6.22 0.56 8.82
N LEU A 82 5.97 1.51 7.92
CA LEU A 82 6.86 2.64 7.66
C LEU A 82 6.03 3.93 7.57
N PHE A 83 6.57 4.99 8.13
CA PHE A 83 6.06 6.35 7.94
C PHE A 83 6.89 7.05 6.88
N ILE A 84 6.21 7.64 5.89
CA ILE A 84 6.80 8.35 4.76
C ILE A 84 6.32 9.81 4.85
N PRO A 85 7.20 10.77 5.19
CA PRO A 85 6.81 12.17 5.23
C PRO A 85 6.41 12.67 3.83
N GLY A 86 5.47 13.60 3.77
CA GLY A 86 5.05 14.25 2.54
C GLY A 86 6.22 14.92 1.81
N ASN A 87 6.17 14.83 0.49
CA ASN A 87 7.18 15.26 -0.47
C ASN A 87 8.50 14.46 -0.41
N THR A 88 8.49 13.28 0.20
CA THR A 88 9.62 12.33 0.17
C THR A 88 9.54 11.46 -1.07
N LYS A 89 10.66 11.31 -1.78
CA LYS A 89 10.77 10.37 -2.90
C LYS A 89 10.77 8.95 -2.37
N HIS A 90 9.84 8.10 -2.80
CA HIS A 90 9.77 6.70 -2.38
C HIS A 90 9.36 5.71 -3.46
#